data_AF-W7THK0-F1
#
_entry.id   AF-W7THK0-F1
#
_cell.length_a   1.000
_cell.length_b   1.000
_cell.length_c   1.000
_cell.angle_alpha   90.00
_cell.angle_beta   90.00
_cell.angle_gamma   90.00
#
_symmetry.space_group_name_H-M   'P 1'
#
loop_
_entity.id
_entity.type
_entity.pdbx_description
1 polymer ?
#
loop_
_entity_poly.entity_id
_entity_poly.type
_entity_poly.pdbx_seq_one_letter_code
_entity_poly.pdbx_strand_id
1 'polypeptide(L)'
;MGRSYHSIACAGRDNRLRVFTLRRAGEEAGGRGGDWGFDPSRDAEEVEVGVEVWRVAWNALGTVLASTGEDGAVRLWQKGQGGRWTLGRAMARPVRGQGDETVWMERP
;
A
#
# COMPACT_ATOMS: atom_id res chain seq x y z
N MET A 1 -20.32 1.18 -15.29
CA MET A 1 -19.55 0.11 -14.63
C MET A 1 -18.67 0.74 -13.55
N GLY A 2 -19.17 0.82 -12.32
CA GLY A 2 -18.43 1.34 -11.17
C GLY A 2 -17.72 0.20 -10.44
N ARG A 3 -16.61 0.49 -9.76
CA ARG A 3 -15.86 -0.49 -8.97
C ARG A 3 -16.74 -1.05 -7.86
N SER A 4 -16.90 -2.37 -7.80
CA SER A 4 -17.69 -3.06 -6.76
C SER A 4 -16.95 -3.19 -5.42
N TYR A 5 -15.76 -2.61 -5.32
CA TYR A 5 -14.91 -2.68 -4.14
C TYR A 5 -14.23 -1.34 -3.85
N HIS A 6 -13.93 -1.13 -2.57
CA HIS A 6 -13.11 -0.03 -2.07
C HIS A 6 -11.82 -0.59 -1.51
N SER A 7 -10.70 0.06 -1.80
CA SER A 7 -9.39 -0.34 -1.27
C SER A 7 -8.90 0.73 -0.29
N ILE A 8 -8.45 0.29 0.87
CA ILE A 8 -7.90 1.14 1.93
C ILE A 8 -6.49 0.65 2.20
N ALA A 9 -5.52 1.56 2.31
CA ALA A 9 -4.20 1.21 2.80
C ALA A 9 -3.94 1.89 4.13
N CYS A 10 -3.31 1.17 5.05
CA CYS A 10 -2.72 1.74 6.25
C CYS A 10 -1.27 1.26 6.37
N ALA A 11 -0.46 2.05 7.05
CA ALA A 11 0.87 1.64 7.46
C ALA A 11 1.19 2.29 8.80
N GLY A 12 2.16 1.73 9.51
CA GLY A 12 2.53 2.24 10.82
C GLY A 12 3.95 1.87 11.23
N ARG A 13 4.16 1.90 12.54
CA ARG A 13 5.44 1.66 13.22
C ARG A 13 5.84 0.19 13.32
N ASP A 14 4.96 -0.71 12.90
CA ASP A 14 5.22 -2.14 12.84
C ASP A 14 5.97 -2.56 11.57
N ASN A 15 6.49 -1.60 10.81
CA ASN A 15 7.23 -1.79 9.55
C ASN A 15 6.43 -2.57 8.49
N ARG A 16 5.09 -2.56 8.63
CA ARG A 16 4.16 -3.23 7.74
C ARG A 16 3.21 -2.23 7.12
N LEU A 17 2.85 -2.53 5.88
CA LEU A 17 1.80 -1.89 5.14
C LEU A 17 0.67 -2.90 4.96
N ARG A 18 -0.56 -2.50 5.28
CA ARG A 18 -1.74 -3.33 5.12
C ARG A 18 -2.67 -2.73 4.09
N VAL A 19 -3.13 -3.57 3.16
CA VAL A 19 -4.10 -3.20 2.15
C VAL A 19 -5.38 -4.00 2.41
N PHE A 20 -6.46 -3.29 2.73
CA PHE A 20 -7.79 -3.86 2.90
C PHE A 20 -8.58 -3.68 1.61
N THR A 21 -9.19 -4.75 1.11
CA THR A 21 -10.11 -4.67 -0.03
C THR A 21 -11.53 -4.95 0.45
N LEU A 22 -12.30 -3.89 0.66
CA LEU A 22 -13.68 -3.98 1.10
C LEU A 22 -14.59 -4.22 -0.10
N ARG A 23 -15.26 -5.36 -0.13
CA ARG A 23 -16.33 -5.66 -1.08
C ARG A 23 -17.66 -5.47 -0.38
N ARG A 24 -18.66 -4.87 -1.06
CA ARG A 24 -20.02 -4.91 -0.53
C ARG A 24 -20.46 -6.36 -0.51
N ALA A 25 -20.80 -6.86 0.68
CA ALA A 25 -21.40 -8.17 0.82
C ALA A 25 -22.67 -8.22 -0.04
N GLY A 26 -22.62 -8.96 -1.14
CA GLY A 26 -23.79 -9.32 -1.92
C GLY A 26 -24.28 -10.68 -1.43
N GLU A 27 -25.46 -10.68 -0.80
CA GLU A 27 -26.48 -11.75 -0.65
C GLU A 27 -26.11 -13.25 -0.51
N GLU A 28 -24.86 -13.68 -0.45
CA GLU A 28 -24.48 -15.10 -0.32
C GLU A 28 -24.14 -15.53 1.10
N ALA A 29 -24.03 -14.59 2.04
CA ALA A 29 -24.01 -14.93 3.46
C ALA A 29 -25.46 -14.86 3.96
N GLY A 30 -26.07 -16.02 4.26
CA GLY A 30 -27.29 -16.13 5.06
C GLY A 30 -27.13 -15.62 6.51
N GLY A 31 -26.34 -14.58 6.72
CA GLY A 31 -26.14 -13.87 7.97
C GLY A 31 -27.23 -12.84 8.15
N ARG A 32 -27.85 -12.85 9.33
CA ARG A 32 -28.80 -11.83 9.78
C ARG A 32 -28.18 -10.45 9.55
N GLY A 33 -28.95 -9.58 8.88
CA GLY A 33 -28.50 -8.28 8.42
C GLY A 33 -27.75 -7.48 9.50
N GLY A 34 -26.64 -6.88 9.09
CA GLY A 34 -25.85 -5.93 9.91
C GLY A 34 -24.35 -6.19 9.90
N ASP A 35 -23.92 -7.42 9.61
CA ASP A 35 -22.50 -7.77 9.62
C ASP A 35 -21.92 -7.64 8.21
N TRP A 36 -21.02 -6.67 8.00
CA TRP A 36 -20.49 -6.30 6.68
C TRP A 36 -19.59 -7.38 6.04
N GLY A 37 -19.48 -8.56 6.64
CA GLY A 37 -18.66 -9.66 6.15
C GLY A 37 -17.18 -9.27 6.01
N PHE A 38 -16.72 -8.27 6.75
CA PHE A 38 -15.36 -7.75 6.71
C PHE A 38 -14.63 -8.21 7.96
N ASP A 39 -13.65 -9.10 7.77
CA ASP A 39 -12.74 -9.51 8.82
C ASP A 39 -11.36 -8.92 8.52
N PRO A 40 -10.94 -7.86 9.24
CA PRO A 40 -9.67 -7.20 8.97
C PRO A 40 -8.46 -8.13 9.16
N SER A 41 -8.60 -9.26 9.87
CA SER A 41 -7.53 -10.24 10.02
C SER A 41 -7.37 -11.14 8.78
N ARG A 42 -8.45 -11.33 8.00
CA ARG A 42 -8.47 -12.19 6.80
C ARG A 42 -8.34 -11.38 5.52
N ASP A 43 -8.92 -10.19 5.50
CA ASP A 43 -9.03 -9.34 4.30
C ASP A 43 -7.86 -8.34 4.17
N ALA A 44 -6.89 -8.38 5.10
CA ALA A 44 -5.68 -7.58 5.04
C ALA A 44 -4.57 -8.28 4.26
N GLU A 45 -4.15 -7.67 3.16
CA GLU A 45 -2.89 -8.00 2.50
C GLU A 45 -1.76 -7.26 3.21
N GLU A 46 -0.93 -7.98 3.97
CA GLU A 46 0.24 -7.42 4.64
C GLU A 46 1.48 -7.42 3.73
N VAL A 47 2.22 -6.32 3.78
CA VAL A 47 3.45 -6.09 3.02
C VAL A 47 4.53 -5.63 4.00
N GLU A 48 5.61 -6.39 4.10
CA GLU A 48 6.75 -6.03 4.93
C GLU A 48 7.62 -5.00 4.20
N VAL A 49 7.81 -3.85 4.84
CA VAL A 49 8.60 -2.73 4.30
C VAL A 49 9.99 -2.67 4.93
N GLY A 50 10.12 -3.15 6.17
CA GLY A 50 11.38 -3.17 6.92
C GLY A 50 11.75 -1.85 7.61
N VAL A 51 10.97 -0.78 7.40
CA VAL A 51 11.12 0.52 8.06
C VAL A 51 9.77 1.09 8.45
N GLU A 52 9.74 2.00 9.43
CA GLU A 52 8.51 2.67 9.86
C GLU A 52 7.99 3.55 8.73
N VAL A 53 6.71 3.37 8.37
CA VAL A 53 6.06 4.09 7.27
C VAL A 53 5.19 5.20 7.84
N TRP A 54 5.38 6.42 7.35
CA TRP A 54 4.64 7.60 7.83
C TRP A 54 3.53 8.05 6.90
N ARG A 55 3.67 7.75 5.60
CA ARG A 55 2.72 8.15 4.57
C ARG A 55 2.54 7.04 3.54
N VAL A 56 1.31 6.92 3.11
CA VAL A 56 0.88 6.02 2.05
C VAL A 56 -0.10 6.75 1.14
N ALA A 57 0.04 6.58 -0.17
CA ALA A 57 -0.82 7.21 -1.16
C ALA A 57 -1.11 6.25 -2.31
N TRP A 58 -2.38 6.16 -2.70
CA TRP A 58 -2.83 5.41 -3.86
C TRP A 58 -2.72 6.27 -5.13
N ASN A 59 -2.40 5.64 -6.27
CA ASN A 59 -2.65 6.29 -7.55
C ASN A 59 -4.16 6.38 -7.83
N ALA A 60 -4.56 7.28 -8.74
CA ALA A 60 -5.98 7.48 -9.08
C ALA A 60 -6.67 6.20 -9.55
N LEU A 61 -5.91 5.27 -10.13
CA LEU A 61 -6.42 3.99 -10.60
C LEU A 61 -6.45 2.90 -9.52
N GLY A 62 -5.90 3.11 -8.32
CA GLY A 62 -5.82 2.10 -7.26
C GLY A 62 -4.96 0.87 -7.58
N THR A 63 -4.06 0.97 -8.57
CA THR A 63 -3.18 -0.12 -9.02
C THR A 63 -1.77 -0.03 -8.44
N VAL A 64 -1.36 1.17 -8.04
CA VAL A 64 -0.03 1.45 -7.50
C VAL A 64 -0.20 2.13 -6.15
N LEU A 65 0.61 1.69 -5.19
CA LEU A 65 0.68 2.27 -3.86
C LEU A 65 2.06 2.87 -3.65
N ALA A 66 2.13 4.14 -3.29
CA ALA A 66 3.34 4.80 -2.87
C ALA A 66 3.43 4.80 -1.34
N SER A 67 4.57 4.44 -0.77
CA SER A 67 4.83 4.53 0.66
C SER A 67 6.15 5.26 0.93
N THR A 68 6.23 6.04 2.00
CA THR A 68 7.47 6.66 2.46
C THR A 68 7.61 6.52 3.97
N GLY A 69 8.85 6.33 4.42
CA GLY A 69 9.18 6.00 5.80
C GLY A 69 10.41 6.74 6.32
N GLU A 70 10.89 6.28 7.47
CA GLU A 70 12.01 6.86 8.23
C GLU A 70 13.31 7.00 7.41
N ASP A 71 13.57 6.07 6.50
CA ASP A 71 14.74 6.10 5.61
C ASP A 71 14.65 7.19 4.53
N GLY A 72 13.49 7.87 4.45
CA GLY A 72 13.18 8.86 3.44
C GLY A 72 13.18 8.32 2.02
N ALA A 73 13.16 7.01 1.84
CA ALA A 73 12.95 6.42 0.53
C ALA A 73 11.46 6.40 0.20
N VAL A 74 11.16 6.60 -1.08
CA VAL A 74 9.82 6.43 -1.65
C VAL A 74 9.79 5.08 -2.33
N ARG A 75 8.89 4.20 -1.88
CA ARG A 75 8.68 2.87 -2.44
C ARG A 75 7.36 2.84 -3.19
N LEU A 76 7.39 2.27 -4.39
CA LEU A 76 6.23 2.02 -5.22
C LEU A 76 5.94 0.52 -5.20
N TRP A 77 4.74 0.18 -4.74
CA TRP A 77 4.22 -1.17 -4.70
C TRP A 77 3.21 -1.37 -5.81
N GLN A 78 3.28 -2.52 -6.46
CA GLN A 78 2.35 -2.92 -7.50
C GLN A 78 1.76 -4.27 -7.16
N LYS A 79 0.48 -4.47 -7.48
CA LYS A 79 -0.19 -5.74 -7.32
C LYS A 79 0.10 -6.64 -8.52
N GLY A 80 0.81 -7.74 -8.30
CA GLY A 80 1.11 -8.72 -9.34
C GLY A 80 -0.12 -9.54 -9.75
N GLN A 81 0.02 -10.38 -10.78
CA GLN A 81 -1.07 -11.25 -11.27
C GLN A 81 -1.61 -12.21 -10.20
N GLY A 82 -0.79 -12.59 -9.21
CA GLY A 82 -1.20 -13.42 -8.08
C GLY A 82 -1.90 -12.66 -6.94
N GLY A 83 -2.25 -11.39 -7.13
CA GLY A 83 -2.87 -10.58 -6.09
C GLY A 83 -1.94 -10.18 -4.94
N ARG A 84 -0.64 -10.45 -5.05
CA ARG A 84 0.35 -10.08 -4.03
C ARG A 84 1.00 -8.76 -4.39
N TRP A 85 1.21 -7.91 -3.38
CA TRP A 85 1.98 -6.68 -3.52
C TRP A 85 3.48 -7.00 -3.59
N THR A 86 4.13 -6.45 -4.60
CA THR A 86 5.58 -6.51 -4.76
C THR A 86 6.15 -5.10 -4.88
N LEU A 87 7.38 -4.93 -4.39
CA LEU A 87 8.11 -3.69 -4.59
C LEU A 87 8.45 -3.57 -6.08
N GLY A 88 7.83 -2.62 -6.75
CA GLY A 88 8.12 -2.31 -8.15
C GLY A 88 9.34 -1.41 -8.28
N ARG A 89 9.44 -0.39 -7.42
CA ARG A 89 10.56 0.55 -7.45
C ARG A 89 10.80 1.19 -6.08
N ALA A 90 12.05 1.42 -5.71
CA ALA A 90 12.41 2.24 -4.58
C ALA A 90 13.28 3.42 -5.05
N MET A 91 12.89 4.63 -4.69
CA MET A 91 13.64 5.85 -4.92
C MET A 91 14.19 6.30 -3.58
N ALA A 92 15.51 6.32 -3.42
CA ALA A 92 16.13 6.79 -2.19
C ALA A 92 16.04 8.31 -2.08
N ARG A 93 16.08 8.81 -0.85
CA ARG A 93 16.23 10.24 -0.58
C ARG A 93 17.47 10.76 -1.32
N PRO A 94 17.40 11.92 -1.97
CA PRO A 94 18.57 12.51 -2.58
C PRO A 94 19.51 12.87 -1.43
N VAL A 95 20.73 12.31 -1.48
CA VAL A 95 21.81 12.75 -0.61
C VAL A 95 22.03 14.20 -0.97
N ARG A 96 21.92 15.12 0.02
CA ARG A 96 22.28 16.52 -0.21
C ARG A 96 23.73 16.54 -0.66
N GLY A 97 23.94 16.74 -1.96
CA GLY A 97 25.24 17.07 -2.51
C GLY A 97 25.70 18.37 -1.87
N GLN A 98 26.97 18.42 -1.51
CA GLN A 98 27.64 19.64 -1.07
C GLN A 98 27.66 20.63 -2.25
N GLY A 99 26.62 21.46 -2.34
CA GLY A 99 26.39 22.40 -3.43
C GLY A 99 25.05 22.13 -4.10
N ASP A 100 23.99 22.70 -3.54
CA ASP A 100 22.65 23.02 -4.09
C ASP A 100 22.05 22.31 -5.33
N GLU A 101 22.43 21.06 -5.63
CA GLU A 101 21.82 20.26 -6.68
C GLU A 101 21.31 18.92 -6.14
N THR A 102 20.00 18.70 -6.26
CA THR A 102 19.31 17.51 -5.79
C THR A 102 19.43 16.42 -6.84
N VAL A 103 20.43 15.55 -6.73
CA VAL A 103 20.63 14.41 -7.64
C VAL A 103 19.91 13.16 -7.11
N TRP A 104 18.99 12.61 -7.91
CA TRP A 104 18.31 11.35 -7.64
C TRP A 104 19.15 10.19 -8.17
N MET A 105 19.75 9.38 -7.30
CA MET A 105 20.41 8.14 -7.71
C MET A 105 19.45 6.96 -7.64
N GLU A 106 19.31 6.26 -8.76
CA GLU A 106 18.65 4.96 -8.85
C GLU A 106 19.69 3.89 -8.52
N ARG A 107 19.41 3.01 -7.55
CA ARG A 107 20.31 1.88 -7.24
C ARG A 107 19.97 0.70 -8.17
N PRO A 108 21.00 -0.06 -8.62
CA PRO A 108 20.84 -1.21 -9.50
C PRO A 108 20.07 -2.36 -8.84
#